data_AF-A0A1H6EYN5-F1
#
_entry.id   AF-A0A1H6EYN5-F1
#
_cell.length_a   1.000
_cell.length_b   1.000
_cell.length_c   1.000
_cell.angle_alpha   90.00
_cell.angle_beta   90.00
_cell.angle_gamma   90.00
#
_symmetry.space_group_name_H-M   'P 1'
#
loop_
_entity.id
_entity.type
_entity.pdbx_description
1 polymer ?
#
loop_
_entity_poly.entity_id
_entity_poly.type
_entity_poly.pdbx_seq_one_letter_code
_entity_poly.pdbx_strand_id
1 'polypeptide(L)'
;MPAAPASPYGRHVLRTVIVGDIHGCFDELLELLEKADLHPDDLLVSVGDLVDRGPAPGEVVGLFRERPNSVVVMGNHERKHVRGIFSYAQEITRLQLGDRYAETVEWMRTLPYHFENEHVRVVHAALLPEIAPADQKEEILCGSTSGERELAALFPDSHWHDHYTDAKPVVFGHHVTGHEPMIRDGRIFGLDTGACHGWNLTALSVPDFTIHQVRAHADHWSIAKRRWQLPVLKTKPWYDLTWPELTRMIERFSSAPEAGRWLEAVAGWAAELRSSMPALAAAAHRAAAELAPDELRRHPAASYLFQAREGRLDLVKRCPTPRRTIDLAATLGLPLPELPD
;
A
#
# COMPACT_ATOMS: atom_id res chain seq x y z
N MET A 1 -36.33 -10.98 54.19
CA MET A 1 -36.60 -9.97 53.15
C MET A 1 -36.56 -10.67 51.81
N PRO A 2 -37.56 -10.53 50.92
CA PRO A 2 -37.46 -11.12 49.60
C PRO A 2 -36.45 -10.33 48.76
N ALA A 3 -35.65 -11.04 47.97
CA ALA A 3 -34.68 -10.46 47.05
C ALA A 3 -35.38 -9.54 46.05
N ALA A 4 -34.76 -8.39 45.74
CA ALA A 4 -35.24 -7.48 44.71
C ALA A 4 -35.25 -8.18 43.33
N PRO A 5 -36.23 -7.88 42.45
CA PRO A 5 -36.24 -8.45 41.11
C PRO A 5 -35.02 -7.97 40.31
N ALA A 6 -34.38 -8.90 39.60
CA ALA A 6 -33.35 -8.56 38.62
C ALA A 6 -33.93 -7.62 37.56
N SER A 7 -33.23 -6.52 37.29
CA SER A 7 -33.56 -5.60 36.22
C SER A 7 -33.64 -6.34 34.88
N PRO A 8 -34.71 -6.17 34.07
CA PRO A 8 -34.76 -6.71 32.70
C PRO A 8 -33.73 -6.06 31.77
N TYR A 9 -33.09 -4.99 32.23
CA TYR A 9 -31.88 -4.41 31.66
C TYR A 9 -30.70 -4.87 32.52
N GLY A 10 -30.16 -6.05 32.21
CA GLY A 10 -28.79 -6.36 32.62
C GLY A 10 -27.91 -5.20 32.17
N ARG A 11 -26.96 -4.76 33.00
CA ARG A 11 -25.92 -3.83 32.52
C ARG A 11 -25.32 -4.49 31.27
N HIS A 12 -25.64 -3.99 30.08
CA HIS A 12 -24.93 -4.37 28.86
C HIS A 12 -23.50 -3.91 29.09
N VAL A 13 -22.63 -4.84 29.49
CA VAL A 13 -21.20 -4.61 29.36
C VAL A 13 -20.98 -4.48 27.86
N LEU A 14 -20.51 -3.30 27.43
CA LEU A 14 -20.29 -3.02 26.01
C LEU A 14 -19.21 -3.98 25.51
N ARG A 15 -19.66 -5.06 24.85
CA ARG A 15 -18.80 -6.07 24.27
C ARG A 15 -17.99 -5.42 23.15
N THR A 16 -16.71 -5.74 23.09
CA THR A 16 -15.82 -5.27 22.03
C THR A 16 -15.29 -6.46 21.25
N VAL A 17 -15.44 -6.45 19.94
CA VAL A 17 -14.86 -7.44 19.02
C VAL A 17 -13.68 -6.80 18.31
N ILE A 18 -12.48 -7.35 18.51
CA ILE A 18 -11.22 -6.80 18.01
C ILE A 18 -10.70 -7.71 16.91
N VAL A 19 -10.54 -7.20 15.69
CA VAL A 19 -10.12 -7.96 14.51
C VAL A 19 -8.65 -7.66 14.18
N GLY A 20 -7.89 -8.71 13.86
CA GLY A 20 -6.50 -8.64 13.36
C GLY A 20 -6.37 -7.98 11.98
N ASP A 21 -5.21 -8.14 11.35
CA ASP A 21 -4.88 -7.55 10.04
C ASP A 21 -5.77 -8.13 8.93
N ILE A 22 -6.61 -7.28 8.33
CA ILE A 22 -7.64 -7.70 7.37
C ILE A 22 -7.10 -7.69 5.94
N HIS A 23 -6.29 -6.69 5.57
CA HIS A 23 -5.66 -6.57 4.26
C HIS A 23 -6.64 -6.78 3.09
N GLY A 24 -7.81 -6.16 3.11
CA GLY A 24 -8.80 -6.26 2.02
C GLY A 24 -9.51 -7.60 1.88
N CYS A 25 -9.35 -8.55 2.81
CA CYS A 25 -10.05 -9.82 2.88
C CYS A 25 -11.50 -9.62 3.39
N PHE A 26 -12.34 -8.99 2.56
CA PHE A 26 -13.68 -8.57 2.96
C PHE A 26 -14.64 -9.73 3.21
N ASP A 27 -14.60 -10.77 2.39
CA ASP A 27 -15.48 -11.94 2.56
C ASP A 27 -15.15 -12.67 3.87
N GLU A 28 -13.87 -12.84 4.18
CA GLU A 28 -13.41 -13.37 5.46
C GLU A 28 -13.82 -12.48 6.65
N LEU A 29 -13.77 -11.15 6.48
CA LEU A 29 -14.24 -10.23 7.51
C LEU A 29 -15.72 -10.46 7.81
N LEU A 30 -16.58 -10.55 6.79
CA LEU A 30 -18.01 -10.80 6.99
C LEU A 30 -18.27 -12.14 7.70
N GLU A 31 -17.61 -13.21 7.26
CA GLU A 31 -17.72 -14.53 7.90
C GLU A 31 -17.24 -14.51 9.36
N LEU A 32 -16.16 -13.77 9.64
CA LEU A 32 -15.63 -13.64 11.00
C LEU A 32 -16.58 -12.86 11.90
N LEU A 33 -17.18 -11.78 11.41
CA LEU A 33 -18.14 -10.99 12.17
C LEU A 33 -19.43 -11.77 12.44
N GLU A 34 -19.89 -12.58 11.48
CA GLU A 34 -21.00 -13.53 11.69
C GLU A 34 -20.65 -14.60 12.71
N LYS A 35 -19.46 -15.21 12.61
CA LYS A 35 -18.99 -16.22 13.57
C LYS A 35 -18.77 -15.64 14.98
N ALA A 36 -18.41 -14.37 15.06
CA ALA A 36 -18.34 -13.62 16.31
C ALA A 36 -19.72 -13.18 16.80
N ASP A 37 -20.82 -13.41 16.06
CA ASP A 37 -22.16 -12.93 16.44
C ASP A 37 -22.13 -11.43 16.81
N LEU A 38 -21.53 -10.60 15.94
CA LEU A 38 -21.36 -9.17 16.21
C LEU A 38 -22.73 -8.46 16.25
N HIS A 39 -23.12 -7.94 17.41
CA HIS A 39 -24.35 -7.18 17.56
C HIS A 39 -24.18 -5.70 17.12
N PRO A 40 -25.23 -4.98 16.67
CA PRO A 40 -25.15 -3.54 16.37
C PRO A 40 -24.64 -2.66 17.53
N ASP A 41 -24.90 -3.07 18.76
CA ASP A 41 -24.47 -2.35 19.97
C ASP A 41 -23.03 -2.68 20.41
N ASP A 42 -22.43 -3.74 19.84
CA ASP A 42 -21.04 -4.10 20.12
C ASP A 42 -20.09 -3.08 19.51
N LEU A 43 -18.97 -2.83 20.17
CA LEU A 43 -17.89 -2.04 19.59
C LEU A 43 -17.03 -2.92 18.69
N LEU A 44 -16.89 -2.55 17.42
CA LEU A 44 -15.97 -3.22 16.49
C LEU A 44 -14.63 -2.47 16.46
N VAL A 45 -13.54 -3.13 16.79
CA VAL A 45 -12.19 -2.53 16.72
C VAL A 45 -11.35 -3.30 15.70
N SER A 46 -10.60 -2.60 14.86
CA SER A 46 -9.51 -3.20 14.08
C SER A 46 -8.16 -2.78 14.63
N VAL A 47 -7.20 -3.71 14.63
CA VAL A 47 -5.79 -3.43 14.94
C VAL A 47 -5.07 -2.62 13.85
N GLY A 48 -5.72 -2.35 12.70
CA GLY A 48 -5.11 -1.67 11.55
C GLY A 48 -4.83 -2.63 10.39
N ASP A 49 -4.10 -2.15 9.38
CA ASP A 49 -3.80 -2.87 8.14
C ASP A 49 -5.08 -3.41 7.47
N LEU A 50 -6.04 -2.51 7.27
CA LEU A 50 -7.29 -2.78 6.55
C LEU A 50 -7.07 -2.96 5.06
N VAL A 51 -6.12 -2.21 4.51
CA VAL A 51 -5.88 -2.12 3.07
C VAL A 51 -4.64 -2.89 2.64
N ASP A 52 -4.35 -2.86 1.34
CA ASP A 52 -3.26 -3.58 0.69
C ASP A 52 -3.40 -5.09 0.67
N ARG A 53 -2.71 -5.69 -0.31
CA ARG A 53 -2.59 -7.12 -0.56
C ARG A 53 -3.85 -7.84 -1.02
N GLY A 54 -4.96 -7.77 -0.29
CA GLY A 54 -6.18 -8.50 -0.61
C GLY A 54 -7.09 -7.84 -1.63
N PRO A 55 -8.22 -8.48 -1.95
CA PRO A 55 -9.01 -8.18 -3.15
C PRO A 55 -9.91 -6.94 -3.02
N ALA A 56 -10.36 -6.61 -1.81
CA ALA A 56 -11.45 -5.66 -1.60
C ALA A 56 -11.16 -4.62 -0.49
N PRO A 57 -10.04 -3.86 -0.55
CA PRO A 57 -9.72 -2.86 0.48
C PRO A 57 -10.80 -1.78 0.62
N GLY A 58 -11.47 -1.41 -0.48
CA GLY A 58 -12.54 -0.40 -0.45
C GLY A 58 -13.77 -0.84 0.34
N GLU A 59 -14.13 -2.12 0.27
CA GLU A 59 -15.29 -2.66 1.00
C GLU A 59 -15.00 -2.80 2.49
N VAL A 60 -13.77 -3.20 2.84
CA VAL A 60 -13.30 -3.20 4.24
C VAL A 60 -13.35 -1.79 4.82
N VAL A 61 -12.78 -0.80 4.13
CA VAL A 61 -12.83 0.60 4.56
C VAL A 61 -14.27 1.11 4.68
N GLY A 62 -15.13 0.77 3.71
CA GLY A 62 -16.55 1.12 3.73
C GLY A 62 -17.27 0.63 4.98
N LEU A 63 -17.09 -0.66 5.33
CA LEU A 63 -17.71 -1.27 6.51
C LEU A 63 -17.37 -0.53 7.81
N PHE A 64 -16.09 -0.19 8.02
CA PHE A 64 -15.68 0.55 9.21
C PHE A 64 -16.17 2.01 9.18
N ARG A 65 -16.14 2.68 8.03
CA ARG A 65 -16.62 4.07 7.91
C ARG A 65 -18.13 4.20 8.16
N GLU A 66 -18.90 3.22 7.72
CA GLU A 66 -20.37 3.24 7.79
C GLU A 66 -20.89 2.74 9.14
N ARG A 67 -20.11 1.93 9.87
CA ARG A 67 -20.50 1.44 11.19
C ARG A 67 -20.25 2.52 12.27
N PRO A 68 -21.29 2.99 12.98
CA PRO A 68 -21.16 4.07 13.98
C PRO A 68 -20.34 3.65 15.20
N ASN A 69 -20.42 2.38 15.60
CA ASN A 69 -19.72 1.81 16.74
C ASN A 69 -18.48 1.04 16.25
N SER A 70 -17.57 1.74 15.58
CA SER A 70 -16.31 1.14 15.15
C SER A 70 -15.10 2.06 15.36
N VAL A 71 -13.95 1.44 15.61
CA VAL A 71 -12.65 2.10 15.74
C VAL A 71 -11.62 1.33 14.92
N VAL A 72 -10.74 2.04 14.23
CA VAL A 72 -9.62 1.44 13.49
C VAL A 72 -8.35 2.09 14.00
N VAL A 73 -7.42 1.29 14.51
CA VAL A 73 -6.09 1.77 14.87
C VAL A 73 -5.24 1.93 13.62
N MET A 74 -4.40 2.95 13.57
CA MET A 74 -3.49 3.23 12.45
C MET A 74 -2.48 2.08 12.28
N GLY A 75 -2.61 1.34 11.19
CA GLY A 75 -1.62 0.35 10.75
C GLY A 75 -0.44 0.95 10.01
N ASN A 76 0.59 0.13 9.79
CA ASN A 76 1.75 0.56 9.03
C ASN A 76 1.38 0.82 7.55
N HIS A 77 0.39 0.09 7.02
CA HIS A 77 -0.09 0.20 5.66
C HIS A 77 -0.92 1.47 5.43
N GLU A 78 -1.86 1.79 6.31
CA GLU A 78 -2.58 3.08 6.27
C GLU A 78 -1.60 4.25 6.38
N ARG A 79 -0.60 4.13 7.28
CA ARG A 79 0.41 5.19 7.44
C ARG A 79 1.25 5.41 6.18
N LYS A 80 1.59 4.36 5.43
CA LYS A 80 2.29 4.48 4.13
C LYS A 80 1.46 5.29 3.13
N HIS A 81 0.16 5.02 3.04
CA HIS A 81 -0.76 5.79 2.20
C HIS A 81 -0.85 7.26 2.61
N VAL A 82 -1.04 7.52 3.91
CA VAL A 82 -1.08 8.87 4.51
C VAL A 82 0.17 9.69 4.21
N ARG A 83 1.34 9.03 4.21
CA ARG A 83 2.64 9.67 3.93
C ARG A 83 3.04 9.68 2.44
N GLY A 84 2.24 9.09 1.56
CA GLY A 84 2.56 8.99 0.13
C GLY A 84 3.77 8.09 -0.17
N ILE A 85 4.05 7.10 0.68
CA ILE A 85 5.15 6.15 0.51
C ILE A 85 4.59 4.93 -0.24
N PHE A 86 4.81 4.88 -1.55
CA PHE A 86 4.25 3.85 -2.41
C PHE A 86 5.22 2.69 -2.64
N SER A 87 4.82 1.50 -2.21
CA SER A 87 5.37 0.23 -2.69
C SER A 87 4.34 -0.49 -3.56
N TYR A 88 4.68 -1.69 -4.04
CA TYR A 88 3.81 -2.44 -4.95
C TYR A 88 2.40 -2.66 -4.39
N ALA A 89 2.25 -2.92 -3.09
CA ALA A 89 0.93 -3.13 -2.49
C ALA A 89 0.08 -1.85 -2.49
N GLN A 90 0.67 -0.69 -2.12
CA GLN A 90 -0.04 0.59 -2.13
C GLN A 90 -0.43 1.03 -3.54
N GLU A 91 0.37 0.70 -4.57
CA GLU A 91 0.00 0.94 -5.97
C GLU A 91 -1.23 0.12 -6.38
N ILE A 92 -1.31 -1.13 -5.95
CA ILE A 92 -2.48 -1.99 -6.18
C ILE A 92 -3.71 -1.41 -5.49
N THR A 93 -3.62 -1.05 -4.21
CA THR A 93 -4.74 -0.44 -3.46
C THR A 93 -5.20 0.86 -4.10
N ARG A 94 -4.28 1.71 -4.58
CA ARG A 94 -4.64 2.94 -5.29
C ARG A 94 -5.45 2.66 -6.55
N LEU A 95 -5.10 1.63 -7.31
CA LEU A 95 -5.86 1.21 -8.49
C LEU A 95 -7.21 0.57 -8.11
N GLN A 96 -7.26 -0.22 -7.04
CA GLN A 96 -8.51 -0.81 -6.53
C GLN A 96 -9.50 0.26 -6.06
N LEU A 97 -9.03 1.32 -5.41
CA LEU A 97 -9.88 2.39 -4.88
C LEU A 97 -10.29 3.41 -5.96
N GLY A 98 -9.46 3.61 -6.98
CA GLY A 98 -9.75 4.55 -8.08
C GLY A 98 -10.05 5.96 -7.55
N ASP A 99 -11.20 6.51 -7.93
CA ASP A 99 -11.63 7.86 -7.52
C ASP A 99 -11.84 7.99 -6.00
N ARG A 100 -12.13 6.89 -5.29
CA ARG A 100 -12.27 6.86 -3.82
C ARG A 100 -10.94 6.93 -3.08
N TYR A 101 -9.81 6.87 -3.78
CA TYR A 101 -8.49 6.82 -3.13
C TYR A 101 -8.23 8.06 -2.26
N ALA A 102 -8.46 9.26 -2.80
CA ALA A 102 -8.16 10.50 -2.09
C ALA A 102 -8.98 10.67 -0.80
N GLU A 103 -10.29 10.40 -0.86
CA GLU A 103 -11.15 10.45 0.33
C GLU A 103 -10.80 9.37 1.37
N THR A 104 -10.38 8.19 0.91
CA THR A 104 -9.99 7.07 1.78
C THR A 104 -8.72 7.43 2.55
N VAL A 105 -7.74 8.05 1.88
CA VAL A 105 -6.52 8.53 2.55
C VAL A 105 -6.83 9.64 3.55
N GLU A 106 -7.76 10.54 3.24
CA GLU A 106 -8.13 11.61 4.18
C GLU A 106 -8.79 11.04 5.44
N TRP A 107 -9.66 10.03 5.30
CA TRP A 107 -10.17 9.29 6.45
C TRP A 107 -9.07 8.56 7.23
N MET A 108 -8.11 7.93 6.54
CA MET A 108 -6.98 7.28 7.21
C MET A 108 -6.16 8.26 8.08
N ARG A 109 -6.08 9.55 7.71
CA ARG A 109 -5.38 10.58 8.52
C ARG A 109 -5.99 10.77 9.91
N THR A 110 -7.26 10.41 10.10
CA THR A 110 -7.96 10.60 11.37
C THR A 110 -7.84 9.39 12.32
N LEU A 111 -7.22 8.29 11.87
CA LEU A 111 -7.14 7.07 12.67
C LEU A 111 -6.21 7.26 13.89
N PRO A 112 -6.65 6.88 15.10
CA PRO A 112 -5.80 6.91 16.29
C PRO A 112 -4.71 5.83 16.23
N TYR A 113 -3.59 6.05 16.91
CA TYR A 113 -2.50 5.07 17.02
C TYR A 113 -2.70 4.01 18.10
N HIS A 114 -3.74 4.15 18.92
CA HIS A 114 -4.13 3.16 19.91
C HIS A 114 -5.62 3.30 20.25
N PHE A 115 -6.19 2.25 20.83
CA PHE A 115 -7.48 2.27 21.49
C PHE A 115 -7.35 1.63 22.87
N GLU A 116 -8.08 2.13 23.86
CA GLU A 116 -8.07 1.57 25.21
C GLU A 116 -9.46 1.67 25.84
N ASN A 117 -9.90 0.59 26.47
CA ASN A 117 -11.06 0.58 27.35
C ASN A 117 -10.71 -0.03 28.72
N GLU A 118 -11.71 -0.35 29.52
CA GLU A 118 -11.53 -0.94 30.86
C GLU A 118 -10.95 -2.36 30.85
N HIS A 119 -11.09 -3.08 29.73
CA HIS A 119 -10.67 -4.49 29.59
C HIS A 119 -9.33 -4.66 28.87
N VAL A 120 -9.00 -3.79 27.91
CA VAL A 120 -7.91 -4.06 26.95
C VAL A 120 -7.33 -2.80 26.33
N ARG A 121 -6.07 -2.91 25.88
CA ARG A 121 -5.38 -1.97 24.98
C ARG A 121 -5.22 -2.58 23.60
N VAL A 122 -5.40 -1.78 22.57
CA VAL A 122 -5.20 -2.17 21.18
C VAL A 122 -4.20 -1.22 20.54
N VAL A 123 -3.13 -1.80 19.97
CA VAL A 123 -2.14 -1.11 19.13
C VAL A 123 -1.96 -1.93 17.87
N HIS A 124 -1.39 -1.37 16.81
CA HIS A 124 -1.16 -2.15 15.61
C HIS A 124 0.02 -3.12 15.77
N ALA A 125 1.18 -2.65 16.22
CA ALA A 125 2.42 -3.44 16.16
C ALA A 125 3.05 -3.74 17.52
N ALA A 126 3.29 -2.69 18.31
CA ALA A 126 4.09 -2.82 19.52
C ALA A 126 3.77 -1.76 20.56
N LEU A 127 4.11 -2.07 21.81
CA LEU A 127 3.96 -1.19 22.96
C LEU A 127 5.13 -1.44 23.91
N LEU A 128 5.81 -0.38 24.35
CA LEU A 128 6.78 -0.49 25.44
C LEU A 128 6.04 -0.64 26.78
N PRO A 129 6.45 -1.56 27.67
CA PRO A 129 5.83 -1.73 28.98
C PRO A 129 5.99 -0.46 29.84
N GLU A 130 5.08 -0.27 30.80
CA GLU A 130 5.10 0.83 31.79
C GLU A 130 4.96 2.25 31.24
N ILE A 131 4.86 2.42 29.91
CA ILE A 131 4.62 3.71 29.25
C ILE A 131 3.20 3.71 28.69
N ALA A 132 2.39 4.72 29.02
CA ALA A 132 1.04 4.82 28.48
C ALA A 132 1.06 4.95 26.95
N PRO A 133 0.14 4.31 26.19
CA PRO A 133 0.15 4.37 24.72
C PRO A 133 0.18 5.80 24.15
N ALA A 134 -0.48 6.76 24.80
CA ALA A 134 -0.51 8.16 24.38
C ALA A 134 0.86 8.86 24.46
N ASP A 135 1.79 8.33 25.26
CA ASP A 135 3.13 8.90 25.46
C ASP A 135 4.21 8.16 24.63
N GLN A 136 3.81 7.19 23.80
CA GLN A 136 4.73 6.41 22.96
C GLN A 136 4.82 6.97 21.54
N LYS A 137 5.95 6.68 20.89
CA LYS A 137 6.16 7.06 19.49
C LYS A 137 5.17 6.32 18.59
N GLU A 138 4.46 7.07 17.76
CA GLU A 138 3.58 6.55 16.71
C GLU A 138 4.27 5.51 15.83
N GLU A 139 5.55 5.74 15.51
CA GLU A 139 6.40 4.82 14.75
C GLU A 139 6.49 3.41 15.34
N ILE A 140 6.50 3.30 16.68
CA ILE A 140 6.53 2.03 17.42
C ILE A 140 5.12 1.42 17.42
N LEU A 141 4.12 2.21 17.79
CA LEU A 141 2.72 1.76 17.88
C LEU A 141 2.21 1.19 16.55
N CYS A 142 2.59 1.81 15.43
CA CYS A 142 2.18 1.37 14.09
C CYS A 142 3.23 0.53 13.35
N GLY A 143 4.34 0.11 13.95
CA GLY A 143 5.28 -0.80 13.27
C GLY A 143 5.93 -0.21 12.01
N SER A 144 6.23 1.09 12.01
CA SER A 144 7.00 1.69 10.91
C SER A 144 8.45 1.18 10.92
N THR A 145 9.15 1.26 9.78
CA THR A 145 10.55 0.82 9.68
C THR A 145 11.48 1.47 10.72
N SER A 146 11.24 2.73 11.11
CA SER A 146 12.02 3.38 12.18
C SER A 146 11.68 2.84 13.56
N GLY A 147 10.40 2.56 13.83
CA GLY A 147 9.97 1.96 15.09
C GLY A 147 10.48 0.53 15.26
N GLU A 148 10.42 -0.28 14.21
CA GLU A 148 10.99 -1.64 14.21
C GLU A 148 12.50 -1.64 14.50
N ARG A 149 13.25 -0.70 13.90
CA ARG A 149 14.69 -0.55 14.19
C ARG A 149 14.94 -0.16 15.65
N GLU A 150 14.12 0.71 16.21
CA GLU A 150 14.23 1.10 17.61
C GLU A 150 13.92 -0.07 18.55
N LEU A 151 12.85 -0.81 18.28
CA LEU A 151 12.51 -2.03 19.02
C LEU A 151 13.62 -3.08 18.93
N ALA A 152 14.20 -3.30 17.75
CA ALA A 152 15.32 -4.22 17.58
C ALA A 152 16.59 -3.76 18.34
N ALA A 153 16.80 -2.45 18.50
CA ALA A 153 17.89 -1.93 19.31
C ALA A 153 17.63 -2.08 20.83
N LEU A 154 16.37 -1.94 21.25
CA LEU A 154 15.96 -2.10 22.66
C LEU A 154 15.91 -3.57 23.08
N PHE A 155 15.50 -4.46 22.19
CA PHE A 155 15.29 -5.88 22.43
C PHE A 155 16.04 -6.71 21.37
N PRO A 156 17.40 -6.77 21.41
CA PRO A 156 18.19 -7.42 20.37
C PRO A 156 17.97 -8.93 20.27
N ASP A 157 17.66 -9.60 21.40
CA ASP A 157 17.55 -11.05 21.51
C ASP A 157 16.12 -11.52 21.85
N SER A 158 15.12 -10.65 21.74
CA SER A 158 13.72 -10.92 22.15
C SER A 158 12.74 -9.94 21.51
N HIS A 159 11.44 -10.11 21.73
CA HIS A 159 10.40 -9.20 21.27
C HIS A 159 9.88 -8.31 22.40
N TRP A 160 9.29 -7.16 22.07
CA TRP A 160 8.71 -6.24 23.07
C TRP A 160 7.73 -6.94 24.02
N HIS A 161 6.95 -7.89 23.50
CA HIS A 161 5.95 -8.63 24.26
C HIS A 161 6.56 -9.67 25.21
N ASP A 162 7.84 -10.03 25.06
CA ASP A 162 8.56 -10.81 26.07
C ASP A 162 8.81 -10.00 27.35
N HIS A 163 8.78 -8.68 27.25
CA HIS A 163 9.02 -7.74 28.35
C HIS A 163 7.74 -7.06 28.83
N TYR A 164 6.57 -7.45 28.33
CA TYR A 164 5.31 -6.82 28.70
C TYR A 164 4.88 -7.22 30.12
N THR A 165 4.96 -6.27 31.06
CA THR A 165 4.71 -6.51 32.50
C THR A 165 3.38 -5.94 32.99
N ASP A 166 2.75 -5.06 32.22
CA ASP A 166 1.50 -4.40 32.59
C ASP A 166 0.38 -5.40 32.93
N ALA A 167 -0.46 -5.03 33.90
CA ALA A 167 -1.61 -5.85 34.30
C ALA A 167 -2.72 -5.85 33.23
N LYS A 168 -2.86 -4.75 32.47
CA LYS A 168 -3.90 -4.60 31.45
C LYS A 168 -3.53 -5.41 30.19
N PRO A 169 -4.44 -6.27 29.68
CA PRO A 169 -4.21 -6.97 28.42
C PRO A 169 -3.94 -6.06 27.23
N VAL A 170 -3.12 -6.53 26.30
CA VAL A 170 -2.77 -5.87 25.04
C VAL A 170 -3.07 -6.78 23.86
N VAL A 171 -3.68 -6.20 22.83
CA VAL A 171 -4.02 -6.83 21.56
C VAL A 171 -3.27 -6.09 20.45
N PHE A 172 -2.66 -6.85 19.54
CA PHE A 172 -1.91 -6.30 18.41
C PHE A 172 -1.99 -7.19 17.16
N GLY A 173 -1.60 -6.62 16.04
CA GLY A 173 -1.49 -7.22 14.71
C GLY A 173 -0.04 -7.19 14.21
N HIS A 174 0.16 -6.82 12.93
CA HIS A 174 1.46 -6.52 12.26
C HIS A 174 2.46 -7.68 12.13
N HIS A 175 2.67 -8.43 13.20
CA HIS A 175 3.53 -9.61 13.25
C HIS A 175 2.69 -10.87 13.07
N VAL A 176 2.76 -11.46 11.88
CA VAL A 176 2.11 -12.73 11.58
C VAL A 176 2.54 -13.81 12.57
N THR A 177 1.61 -14.34 13.37
CA THR A 177 1.87 -15.31 14.45
C THR A 177 1.79 -16.77 13.98
N GLY A 178 1.39 -17.00 12.73
CA GLY A 178 1.13 -18.32 12.15
C GLY A 178 -0.36 -18.54 11.90
N HIS A 179 -0.78 -19.81 11.89
CA HIS A 179 -2.19 -20.17 11.71
C HIS A 179 -3.05 -19.88 12.95
N GLU A 180 -2.44 -19.84 14.13
CA GLU A 180 -3.12 -19.58 15.40
C GLU A 180 -2.68 -18.23 15.96
N PRO A 181 -3.56 -17.52 16.69
CA PRO A 181 -3.17 -16.28 17.36
C PRO A 181 -2.13 -16.55 18.44
N MET A 182 -1.26 -15.58 18.67
CA MET A 182 -0.38 -15.60 19.84
C MET A 182 -1.20 -15.28 21.08
N ILE A 183 -1.18 -16.17 22.08
CA ILE A 183 -1.78 -15.93 23.39
C ILE A 183 -0.74 -16.24 24.45
N ARG A 184 -0.38 -15.24 25.26
CA ARG A 184 0.58 -15.41 26.37
C ARG A 184 0.05 -14.81 27.66
N ASP A 185 0.17 -15.59 28.73
CA ASP A 185 -0.18 -15.22 30.11
C ASP A 185 -1.58 -14.63 30.29
N GLY A 186 -2.52 -14.93 29.37
CA GLY A 186 -3.86 -14.34 29.33
C GLY A 186 -3.89 -12.83 29.13
N ARG A 187 -2.78 -12.20 28.74
CA ARG A 187 -2.63 -10.74 28.66
C ARG A 187 -2.12 -10.25 27.31
N ILE A 188 -1.45 -11.09 26.54
CA ILE A 188 -0.83 -10.70 25.27
C ILE A 188 -1.52 -11.47 24.15
N PHE A 189 -2.11 -10.75 23.21
CA PHE A 189 -2.90 -11.30 22.11
C PHE A 189 -2.40 -10.76 20.77
N GLY A 190 -1.68 -11.57 20.01
CA GLY A 190 -1.32 -11.27 18.61
C GLY A 190 -2.34 -11.89 17.67
N LEU A 191 -3.09 -11.06 16.93
CA LEU A 191 -4.22 -11.49 16.10
C LEU A 191 -3.91 -11.58 14.61
N ASP A 192 -2.74 -11.13 14.16
CA ASP A 192 -2.34 -11.30 12.76
C ASP A 192 -2.01 -12.76 12.49
N THR A 193 -2.99 -13.48 11.95
CA THR A 193 -2.85 -14.88 11.53
C THR A 193 -2.74 -15.03 10.01
N GLY A 194 -2.32 -13.97 9.31
CA GLY A 194 -1.95 -14.04 7.90
C GLY A 194 -3.13 -14.24 6.92
N ALA A 195 -4.26 -13.57 7.15
CA ALA A 195 -5.46 -13.72 6.32
C ALA A 195 -5.18 -13.54 4.82
N CYS A 196 -4.47 -12.47 4.44
CA CYS A 196 -4.12 -12.21 3.03
C CYS A 196 -3.16 -13.24 2.41
N HIS A 197 -2.54 -14.11 3.22
CA HIS A 197 -1.64 -15.18 2.80
C HIS A 197 -2.33 -16.55 2.73
N GLY A 198 -3.67 -16.60 2.84
CA GLY A 198 -4.43 -17.83 2.73
C GLY A 198 -4.48 -18.65 4.01
N TRP A 199 -4.15 -18.04 5.14
CA TRP A 199 -4.24 -18.67 6.46
C TRP A 199 -5.57 -18.30 7.10
N ASN A 200 -5.58 -17.50 8.16
CA ASN A 200 -6.79 -17.23 8.91
C ASN A 200 -6.95 -15.74 9.19
N LEU A 201 -8.20 -15.28 9.32
CA LEU A 201 -8.53 -14.00 9.94
C LEU A 201 -9.05 -14.26 11.35
N THR A 202 -8.50 -13.56 12.34
CA THR A 202 -8.77 -13.80 13.76
C THR A 202 -9.35 -12.57 14.45
N ALA A 203 -10.30 -12.79 15.35
CA ALA A 203 -10.84 -11.78 16.24
C ALA A 203 -10.84 -12.24 17.70
N LEU A 204 -10.81 -11.28 18.63
CA LEU A 204 -10.96 -11.46 20.06
C LEU A 204 -12.19 -10.68 20.55
N SER A 205 -13.13 -11.36 21.20
CA SER A 205 -14.21 -10.74 21.96
C SER A 205 -13.76 -10.46 23.39
N VAL A 206 -14.05 -9.27 23.91
CA VAL A 206 -13.88 -8.91 25.33
C VAL A 206 -15.22 -8.45 25.91
N PRO A 207 -15.52 -8.68 27.20
CA PRO A 207 -14.61 -9.04 28.30
C PRO A 207 -14.32 -10.53 28.50
N ASP A 208 -14.92 -11.42 27.71
CA ASP A 208 -14.81 -12.88 27.88
C ASP A 208 -13.52 -13.49 27.30
N PHE A 209 -12.76 -12.72 26.51
CA PHE A 209 -11.53 -13.13 25.84
C PHE A 209 -11.73 -14.32 24.90
N THR A 210 -12.86 -14.36 24.20
CA THR A 210 -13.20 -15.44 23.26
C THR A 210 -12.55 -15.19 21.89
N ILE A 211 -11.81 -16.18 21.40
CA ILE A 211 -11.20 -16.15 20.07
C ILE A 211 -12.19 -16.66 19.02
N HIS A 212 -12.31 -15.92 17.93
CA HIS A 212 -13.02 -16.30 16.73
C HIS A 212 -12.04 -16.34 15.57
N GLN A 213 -12.14 -17.35 14.72
CA GLN A 213 -11.24 -17.48 13.59
C GLN A 213 -11.96 -18.09 12.38
N VAL A 214 -11.71 -17.54 11.20
CA VAL A 214 -12.16 -18.08 9.92
C VAL A 214 -10.98 -18.28 8.98
N ARG A 215 -11.10 -19.26 8.10
CA ARG A 215 -10.05 -19.59 7.14
C ARG A 215 -10.20 -18.71 5.90
N ALA A 216 -9.09 -18.13 5.45
CA ALA A 216 -9.05 -17.40 4.20
C ALA A 216 -9.32 -18.31 3.01
N HIS A 217 -10.08 -17.79 2.04
CA HIS A 217 -10.54 -18.56 0.88
C HIS A 217 -9.40 -18.86 -0.09
N ALA A 218 -8.35 -18.03 -0.09
CA ALA A 218 -7.16 -18.21 -0.91
C ALA A 218 -5.96 -17.40 -0.39
N ASP A 219 -4.77 -17.65 -0.95
CA ASP A 219 -3.63 -16.72 -0.88
C ASP A 219 -3.92 -15.49 -1.76
N HIS A 220 -4.69 -14.57 -1.18
CA HIS A 220 -5.12 -13.33 -1.81
C HIS A 220 -3.95 -12.49 -2.30
N TRP A 221 -2.85 -12.43 -1.54
CA TRP A 221 -1.70 -11.64 -1.94
C TRP A 221 -1.03 -12.21 -3.19
N SER A 222 -0.85 -13.53 -3.27
CA SER A 222 -0.31 -14.16 -4.47
C SER A 222 -1.22 -13.98 -5.68
N ILE A 223 -2.54 -14.01 -5.49
CA ILE A 223 -3.52 -13.72 -6.56
C ILE A 223 -3.42 -12.26 -7.00
N ALA A 224 -3.44 -11.31 -6.07
CA ALA A 224 -3.37 -9.89 -6.36
C ALA A 224 -2.07 -9.51 -7.09
N LYS A 225 -0.92 -10.04 -6.65
CA LYS A 225 0.37 -9.81 -7.35
C LYS A 225 0.31 -10.22 -8.81
N ARG A 226 -0.34 -11.33 -9.16
CA ARG A 226 -0.51 -11.78 -10.56
C ARG A 226 -1.50 -10.89 -11.32
N ARG A 227 -2.68 -10.67 -10.74
CA ARG A 227 -3.77 -9.90 -11.37
C ARG A 227 -3.39 -8.46 -11.67
N TRP A 228 -2.66 -7.82 -10.76
CA TRP A 228 -2.39 -6.38 -10.84
C TRP A 228 -1.03 -6.03 -11.45
N GLN A 229 -0.22 -7.02 -11.84
CA GLN A 229 1.10 -6.76 -12.39
C GLN A 229 1.06 -5.88 -13.63
N LEU A 230 0.27 -6.25 -14.63
CA LEU A 230 0.15 -5.46 -15.86
C LEU A 230 -0.49 -4.08 -15.59
N PRO A 231 -1.63 -3.95 -14.88
CA PRO A 231 -2.18 -2.65 -14.52
C PRO A 231 -1.19 -1.72 -13.83
N VAL A 232 -0.44 -2.20 -12.83
CA VAL A 232 0.57 -1.41 -12.12
C VAL A 232 1.76 -1.05 -13.01
N LEU A 233 2.19 -1.95 -13.91
CA LEU A 233 3.24 -1.63 -14.86
C LEU A 233 2.81 -0.52 -15.82
N LYS A 234 1.55 -0.50 -16.26
CA LYS A 234 1.01 0.55 -17.14
C LYS A 234 0.97 1.93 -16.46
N THR A 235 0.95 2.01 -15.12
CA THR A 235 1.03 3.31 -14.42
C THR A 235 2.45 3.85 -14.27
N LYS A 236 3.48 3.09 -14.66
CA LYS A 236 4.87 3.56 -14.54
C LYS A 236 5.15 4.66 -15.58
N PRO A 237 6.05 5.61 -15.27
CA PRO A 237 6.31 6.75 -16.14
C PRO A 237 7.24 6.38 -17.30
N TRP A 238 6.85 5.41 -18.14
CA TRP A 238 7.70 4.83 -19.20
C TRP A 238 8.32 5.85 -20.14
N TYR A 239 7.60 6.94 -20.44
CA TYR A 239 8.11 8.03 -21.25
C TYR A 239 9.25 8.81 -20.60
N ASP A 240 9.27 8.88 -19.26
CA ASP A 240 10.16 9.74 -18.50
C ASP A 240 11.34 8.98 -17.90
N LEU A 241 11.35 7.64 -17.99
CA LEU A 241 12.50 6.82 -17.66
C LEU A 241 13.66 7.13 -18.60
N THR A 242 14.88 7.17 -18.05
CA THR A 242 16.07 7.13 -18.89
C THR A 242 16.15 5.80 -19.63
N TRP A 243 16.82 5.76 -20.78
CA TRP A 243 17.01 4.51 -21.53
C TRP A 243 17.54 3.34 -20.67
N PRO A 244 18.55 3.53 -19.78
CA PRO A 244 19.00 2.46 -18.89
C PRO A 244 17.98 2.06 -17.82
N GLU A 245 17.17 2.99 -17.30
CA GLU A 245 16.09 2.66 -16.36
C GLU A 245 14.98 1.86 -17.03
N LEU A 246 14.58 2.27 -18.24
CA LEU A 246 13.59 1.57 -19.05
C LEU A 246 14.05 0.14 -19.34
N THR A 247 15.29 -0.07 -19.79
CA THR A 247 15.84 -1.41 -20.04
C THR A 247 15.82 -2.28 -18.78
N ARG A 248 16.31 -1.75 -17.65
CA ARG A 248 16.28 -2.48 -16.37
C ARG A 248 14.87 -2.84 -15.93
N MET A 249 13.89 -1.98 -16.20
CA MET A 249 12.50 -2.24 -15.83
C MET A 249 11.88 -3.33 -16.69
N ILE A 250 12.16 -3.35 -18.00
CA ILE A 250 11.73 -4.44 -18.89
C ILE A 250 12.35 -5.77 -18.44
N GLU A 251 13.67 -5.81 -18.24
CA GLU A 251 14.38 -7.02 -17.83
C GLU A 251 13.82 -7.60 -16.53
N ARG A 252 13.59 -6.73 -15.53
CA ARG A 252 13.06 -7.11 -14.22
C ARG A 252 11.72 -7.84 -14.28
N PHE A 253 10.87 -7.53 -15.25
CA PHE A 253 9.50 -8.05 -15.32
C PHE A 253 9.22 -8.93 -16.55
N SER A 254 10.23 -9.18 -17.39
CA SER A 254 10.16 -9.94 -18.64
C SER A 254 9.65 -11.38 -18.49
N SER A 255 9.82 -12.02 -17.33
CA SER A 255 9.44 -13.42 -17.10
C SER A 255 7.95 -13.64 -16.77
N ALA A 256 7.16 -12.59 -16.67
CA ALA A 256 5.74 -12.69 -16.36
C ALA A 256 4.90 -13.02 -17.61
N PRO A 257 3.95 -13.98 -17.59
CA PRO A 257 3.23 -14.39 -18.80
C PRO A 257 2.39 -13.29 -19.47
N GLU A 258 1.61 -12.55 -18.68
CA GLU A 258 0.69 -11.52 -19.20
C GLU A 258 1.40 -10.17 -19.35
N ALA A 259 2.17 -9.76 -18.34
CA ALA A 259 2.99 -8.56 -18.42
C ALA A 259 4.13 -8.69 -19.45
N GLY A 260 4.66 -9.90 -19.70
CA GLY A 260 5.77 -10.15 -20.61
C GLY A 260 5.44 -9.78 -22.05
N ARG A 261 4.27 -10.17 -22.57
CA ARG A 261 3.85 -9.79 -23.93
C ARG A 261 3.74 -8.26 -24.10
N TRP A 262 3.21 -7.57 -23.11
CA TRP A 262 3.14 -6.11 -23.15
C TRP A 262 4.54 -5.49 -23.04
N LEU A 263 5.40 -6.01 -22.17
CA LEU A 263 6.79 -5.55 -22.03
C LEU A 263 7.63 -5.81 -23.29
N GLU A 264 7.36 -6.88 -24.04
CA GLU A 264 7.95 -7.11 -25.36
C GLU A 264 7.54 -6.02 -26.35
N ALA A 265 6.27 -5.60 -26.34
CA ALA A 265 5.79 -4.48 -27.14
C ALA A 265 6.45 -3.16 -26.71
N VAL A 266 6.61 -2.92 -25.40
CA VAL A 266 7.35 -1.75 -24.86
C VAL A 266 8.82 -1.80 -25.28
N ALA A 267 9.44 -2.98 -25.30
CA ALA A 267 10.82 -3.15 -25.78
C ALA A 267 10.94 -2.84 -27.27
N GLY A 268 10.00 -3.30 -28.09
CA GLY A 268 9.92 -2.99 -29.52
C GLY A 268 9.75 -1.50 -29.77
N TRP A 269 8.80 -0.86 -29.08
CA TRP A 269 8.60 0.59 -29.11
C TRP A 269 9.88 1.36 -28.74
N ALA A 270 10.52 1.00 -27.63
CA ALA A 270 11.76 1.65 -27.21
C ALA A 270 12.90 1.45 -28.22
N ALA A 271 13.00 0.28 -28.86
CA ALA A 271 13.96 0.01 -29.91
C ALA A 271 13.69 0.85 -31.17
N GLU A 272 12.43 1.03 -31.55
CA GLU A 272 12.02 1.86 -32.70
C GLU A 272 12.33 3.35 -32.48
N LEU A 273 12.06 3.88 -31.28
CA LEU A 273 12.44 5.24 -30.94
C LEU A 273 13.96 5.45 -31.03
N ARG A 274 14.74 4.48 -30.54
CA ARG A 274 16.21 4.55 -30.56
C ARG A 274 16.77 4.42 -31.98
N SER A 275 16.19 3.55 -32.80
CA SER A 275 16.61 3.38 -34.21
C SER A 275 16.25 4.60 -35.07
N SER A 276 15.30 5.43 -34.62
CA SER A 276 14.92 6.68 -35.28
C SER A 276 15.88 7.85 -35.04
N MET A 277 16.83 7.73 -34.08
CA MET A 277 17.76 8.80 -33.72
C MET A 277 18.58 9.35 -34.90
N PRO A 278 19.13 8.53 -35.83
CA PRO A 278 19.86 9.06 -36.99
C PRO A 278 18.96 9.87 -37.93
N ALA A 279 17.73 9.42 -38.17
CA ALA A 279 16.76 10.15 -39.00
C ALA A 279 16.36 11.47 -38.34
N LEU A 280 16.19 11.47 -37.01
CA LEU A 280 15.90 12.65 -36.21
C LEU A 280 17.06 13.66 -36.24
N ALA A 281 18.30 13.20 -36.12
CA ALA A 281 19.48 14.06 -36.26
C ALA A 281 19.55 14.69 -37.66
N ALA A 282 19.29 13.89 -38.71
CA ALA A 282 19.27 14.40 -40.08
C ALA A 282 18.17 15.46 -40.29
N ALA A 283 16.98 15.28 -39.71
CA ALA A 283 15.92 16.28 -39.75
C ALA A 283 16.30 17.57 -39.00
N ALA A 284 16.96 17.43 -37.83
CA ALA A 284 17.46 18.58 -37.10
C ALA A 284 18.52 19.35 -37.90
N HIS A 285 19.44 18.66 -38.57
CA HIS A 285 20.43 19.30 -39.45
C HIS A 285 19.79 20.00 -40.65
N ARG A 286 18.78 19.40 -41.30
CA ARG A 286 18.04 20.04 -42.41
C ARG A 286 17.31 21.30 -41.95
N ALA A 287 16.52 21.20 -40.89
CA ALA A 287 15.82 22.34 -40.32
C ALA A 287 16.79 23.45 -39.89
N ALA A 288 17.92 23.07 -39.27
CA ALA A 288 18.96 24.00 -38.89
C ALA A 288 19.72 24.61 -40.08
N ALA A 289 19.67 24.04 -41.29
CA ALA A 289 20.26 24.64 -42.48
C ALA A 289 19.28 25.63 -43.16
N GLU A 290 17.98 25.34 -43.10
CA GLU A 290 16.94 26.08 -43.83
C GLU A 290 16.47 27.35 -43.10
N LEU A 291 16.46 27.37 -41.76
CA LEU A 291 15.91 28.48 -40.98
C LEU A 291 16.83 29.71 -40.94
N ALA A 292 16.27 30.93 -41.01
CA ALA A 292 17.05 32.13 -40.71
C ALA A 292 17.45 32.18 -39.20
N PRO A 293 18.49 32.93 -38.80
CA PRO A 293 18.93 33.00 -37.39
C PRO A 293 17.82 33.41 -36.41
N ASP A 294 16.92 34.31 -36.80
CA ASP A 294 15.80 34.76 -35.96
C ASP A 294 14.64 33.76 -35.89
N GLU A 295 14.47 32.93 -36.92
CA GLU A 295 13.49 31.85 -36.93
C GLU A 295 13.98 30.68 -36.09
N LEU A 296 15.26 30.31 -36.23
CA LEU A 296 15.89 29.27 -35.41
C LEU A 296 15.80 29.62 -33.92
N ARG A 297 16.08 30.88 -33.55
CA ARG A 297 15.93 31.36 -32.16
C ARG A 297 14.53 31.18 -31.59
N ARG A 298 13.49 31.32 -32.43
CA ARG A 298 12.08 31.20 -32.05
C ARG A 298 11.56 29.76 -32.17
N HIS A 299 12.33 28.84 -32.76
CA HIS A 299 11.91 27.47 -32.97
C HIS A 299 11.80 26.70 -31.64
N PRO A 300 10.76 25.87 -31.41
CA PRO A 300 10.63 25.09 -30.18
C PRO A 300 11.85 24.19 -29.88
N ALA A 301 12.49 23.68 -30.93
CA ALA A 301 13.73 22.89 -30.84
C ALA A 301 15.03 23.71 -30.94
N ALA A 302 15.02 25.03 -30.73
CA ALA A 302 16.17 25.92 -30.96
C ALA A 302 17.49 25.37 -30.40
N SER A 303 17.47 24.86 -29.16
CA SER A 303 18.67 24.32 -28.50
C SER A 303 19.31 23.13 -29.24
N TYR A 304 18.50 22.30 -29.91
CA TYR A 304 18.97 21.18 -30.74
C TYR A 304 19.46 21.70 -32.09
N LEU A 305 18.72 22.62 -32.71
CA LEU A 305 19.02 23.17 -34.02
C LEU A 305 20.32 23.99 -34.02
N PHE A 306 20.61 24.74 -32.96
CA PHE A 306 21.90 25.42 -32.82
C PHE A 306 23.06 24.43 -32.82
N GLN A 307 22.98 23.35 -32.04
CA GLN A 307 24.01 22.31 -32.03
C GLN A 307 24.13 21.62 -33.38
N ALA A 308 23.01 21.40 -34.07
CA ALA A 308 22.99 20.82 -35.41
C ALA A 308 23.71 21.71 -36.43
N ARG A 309 23.44 23.02 -36.41
CA ARG A 309 24.11 24.02 -37.27
C ARG A 309 25.61 24.07 -37.04
N GLU A 310 26.04 23.86 -35.80
CA GLU A 310 27.45 23.86 -35.41
C GLU A 310 28.14 22.50 -35.61
N GLY A 311 27.44 21.48 -36.11
CA GLY A 311 27.98 20.14 -36.31
C GLY A 311 28.26 19.37 -35.00
N ARG A 312 27.63 19.78 -33.89
CA ARG A 312 27.87 19.26 -32.53
C ARG A 312 26.67 18.54 -31.91
N LEU A 313 25.62 18.25 -32.69
CA LEU A 313 24.41 17.60 -32.17
C LEU A 313 24.70 16.16 -31.73
N ASP A 314 24.45 15.88 -30.46
CA ASP A 314 24.56 14.54 -29.86
C ASP A 314 23.20 14.16 -29.24
N LEU A 315 22.36 13.48 -30.01
CA LEU A 315 21.02 13.09 -29.55
C LEU A 315 21.06 12.02 -28.46
N VAL A 316 22.13 11.22 -28.37
CA VAL A 316 22.28 10.24 -27.28
C VAL A 316 22.34 10.94 -25.93
N LYS A 317 23.02 12.09 -25.86
CA LYS A 317 23.05 12.93 -24.65
C LYS A 317 21.82 13.81 -24.48
N ARG A 318 21.28 14.33 -25.57
CA ARG A 318 20.21 15.35 -25.54
C ARG A 318 18.80 14.77 -25.48
N CYS A 319 18.64 13.49 -25.79
CA CYS A 319 17.38 12.75 -25.68
C CYS A 319 17.57 11.50 -24.80
N PRO A 320 17.78 11.68 -23.48
CA PRO A 320 18.04 10.57 -22.56
C PRO A 320 16.80 9.71 -22.25
N THR A 321 15.60 10.17 -22.62
CA THR A 321 14.31 9.52 -22.35
C THR A 321 13.46 9.43 -23.63
N PRO A 322 12.49 8.50 -23.70
CA PRO A 322 11.53 8.45 -24.79
C PRO A 322 10.78 9.77 -25.01
N ARG A 323 10.32 10.42 -23.93
CA ARG A 323 9.63 11.73 -23.97
C ARG A 323 10.43 12.75 -24.77
N ARG A 324 11.72 12.92 -24.44
CA ARG A 324 12.59 13.89 -25.10
C ARG A 324 12.78 13.58 -26.58
N THR A 325 12.85 12.31 -26.94
CA THR A 325 12.95 11.87 -28.35
C THR A 325 11.67 12.18 -29.12
N ILE A 326 10.51 11.84 -28.56
CA ILE A 326 9.20 12.05 -29.18
C ILE A 326 8.91 13.54 -29.32
N ASP A 327 9.13 14.34 -28.27
CA ASP A 327 8.91 15.78 -28.29
C ASP A 327 9.76 16.46 -29.39
N LEU A 328 11.05 16.09 -29.49
CA LEU A 328 11.91 16.61 -30.54
C LEU A 328 11.42 16.19 -31.93
N ALA A 329 11.04 14.92 -32.11
CA ALA A 329 10.56 14.41 -33.38
C ALA A 329 9.26 15.12 -33.83
N ALA A 330 8.32 15.33 -32.91
CA ALA A 330 7.11 16.10 -33.15
C ALA A 330 7.42 17.53 -33.61
N THR A 331 8.36 18.22 -32.96
CA THR A 331 8.76 19.58 -33.38
C THR A 331 9.43 19.64 -34.75
N LEU A 332 9.95 18.52 -35.25
CA LEU A 332 10.62 18.40 -36.54
C LEU A 332 9.75 17.74 -37.61
N GLY A 333 8.46 17.51 -37.32
CA GLY A 333 7.53 16.88 -38.26
C GLY A 333 7.83 15.41 -38.54
N LEU A 334 8.53 14.73 -37.63
CA LEU A 334 8.80 13.29 -37.70
C LEU A 334 7.87 12.54 -36.74
N PRO A 335 6.81 11.88 -37.22
CA PRO A 335 5.95 11.08 -36.37
C PRO A 335 6.72 9.86 -35.86
N LEU A 336 6.59 9.58 -34.57
CA LEU A 336 7.17 8.40 -33.90
C LEU A 336 6.04 7.60 -33.22
N PRO A 337 6.23 6.29 -33.01
CA PRO A 337 5.22 5.46 -32.38
C PRO A 337 4.95 5.86 -30.92
N GLU A 338 3.70 5.66 -30.49
CA GLU A 338 3.29 5.79 -29.09
C GLU A 338 3.55 4.50 -28.31
N LEU A 339 3.58 4.62 -26.98
CA LEU A 339 3.69 3.48 -26.08
C LEU A 339 2.47 2.54 -26.32
N PRO A 340 2.67 1.21 -26.36
CA PRO A 340 1.57 0.26 -26.54
C PRO A 340 0.57 0.32 -25.37
N ASP A 341 -0.72 0.20 -25.72
CA ASP A 341 -1.85 0.32 -24.79
C ASP A 341 -1.87 -0.68 -23.63
#